data_AF-A0A411DPQ0-F1
#
_entry.id   AF-A0A411DPQ0-F1
#
_cell.length_a   1.000
_cell.length_b   1.000
_cell.length_c   1.000
_cell.angle_alpha   90.00
_cell.angle_beta   90.00
_cell.angle_gamma   90.00
#
_symmetry.space_group_name_H-M   'P 1'
#
loop_
_entity.id
_entity.type
_entity.pdbx_description
1 polymer ?
#
loop_
_entity_poly.entity_id
_entity_poly.type
_entity_poly.pdbx_seq_one_letter_code
_entity_poly.pdbx_strand_id
1 'polypeptide(L)'
;MSLKLTKHIVTVIKEANKLKKIDVNNTPDKSFLTRFLIPSFHIVLTLLALYILEKGFSEKFIDFITSSLSILVGLFITALIFSFDKFYEQSQSKNPTSREKLWDIQDFNYSKIYAYVTGYTIIISIFILILIVPNTLELYNMSFNLNDLQFSFKDINKESIKLFLKALLLFSQRFLVIYYLLEIVVNTLFVVSSMINHMRAKIERNS
;
A
#
# COMPACT_ATOMS: atom_id res chain seq x y z
N MET A 1 21.14 -16.93 9.67
CA MET A 1 19.71 -16.75 9.34
C MET A 1 19.61 -16.49 7.84
N SER A 2 19.21 -17.50 7.04
CA SER A 2 19.06 -17.31 5.59
C SER A 2 17.90 -16.36 5.33
N LEU A 3 18.21 -15.11 4.97
CA LEU A 3 17.25 -14.10 4.55
C LEU A 3 16.65 -14.55 3.22
N LYS A 4 15.63 -15.41 3.25
CA LYS A 4 14.75 -15.62 2.11
C LYS A 4 13.90 -14.36 1.95
N LEU A 5 14.51 -13.29 1.42
CA LEU A 5 13.93 -11.94 1.27
C LEU A 5 12.52 -12.00 0.67
N THR A 6 12.37 -12.79 -0.40
CA THR A 6 11.08 -13.04 -1.07
C THR A 6 10.04 -13.62 -0.11
N LYS A 7 10.41 -14.60 0.72
CA LYS A 7 9.51 -15.20 1.71
C LYS A 7 9.07 -14.17 2.75
N HIS A 8 9.97 -13.31 3.22
CA HIS A 8 9.64 -12.28 4.20
C HIS A 8 8.72 -11.21 3.63
N ILE A 9 9.01 -10.69 2.43
CA ILE A 9 8.15 -9.72 1.73
C ILE A 9 6.74 -10.31 1.53
N VAL A 10 6.64 -11.53 1.01
CA VAL A 10 5.34 -12.19 0.81
C VAL A 10 4.60 -12.39 2.12
N THR A 11 5.30 -12.70 3.21
CA THR A 11 4.69 -12.86 4.53
C THR A 11 4.12 -11.53 5.02
N VAL A 12 4.88 -10.44 4.91
CA VAL A 12 4.41 -9.11 5.33
C VAL A 12 3.17 -8.71 4.54
N ILE A 13 3.17 -8.88 3.22
CA ILE A 13 2.02 -8.57 2.35
C ILE A 13 0.79 -9.40 2.74
N LYS A 14 0.96 -10.73 2.93
CA LYS A 14 -0.15 -11.63 3.29
C LYS A 14 -0.74 -11.30 4.65
N GLU A 15 0.12 -11.10 5.66
CA GLU A 15 -0.33 -10.76 7.01
C GLU A 15 -0.98 -9.39 7.03
N ALA A 16 -0.42 -8.37 6.37
CA ALA A 16 -1.05 -7.04 6.29
C ALA A 16 -2.44 -7.10 5.67
N ASN A 17 -2.60 -7.81 4.55
CA ASN A 17 -3.91 -7.94 3.89
C ASN A 17 -4.93 -8.76 4.69
N LYS A 18 -4.47 -9.68 5.55
CA LYS A 18 -5.32 -10.40 6.50
C LYS A 18 -5.72 -9.48 7.66
N LEU A 19 -4.74 -8.77 8.23
CA LEU A 19 -4.91 -7.90 9.38
C LEU A 19 -5.80 -6.68 9.08
N LYS A 20 -5.80 -6.18 7.84
CA LYS A 20 -6.73 -5.12 7.39
C LYS A 20 -8.21 -5.53 7.41
N LYS A 21 -8.51 -6.82 7.53
CA LYS A 21 -9.89 -7.37 7.50
C LYS A 21 -10.38 -7.83 8.87
N ILE A 22 -9.59 -7.62 9.92
CA ILE A 22 -9.94 -7.99 11.28
C ILE A 22 -9.83 -6.78 12.20
N ASP A 23 -10.70 -6.69 13.18
CA ASP A 23 -10.61 -5.71 14.26
C ASP A 23 -9.51 -6.11 15.26
N VAL A 24 -9.14 -5.18 16.15
CA VAL A 24 -8.21 -5.36 17.29
C VAL A 24 -8.64 -6.52 18.20
N ASN A 25 -9.94 -6.84 18.23
CA ASN A 25 -10.50 -7.99 18.92
C ASN A 25 -10.44 -9.31 18.13
N ASN A 26 -9.70 -9.36 17.01
CA ASN A 26 -9.65 -10.49 16.06
C ASN A 26 -11.01 -10.89 15.47
N THR A 27 -12.00 -10.00 15.52
CA THR A 27 -13.29 -10.24 14.86
C THR A 27 -13.18 -9.83 13.40
N PRO A 28 -13.55 -10.70 12.44
CA PRO A 28 -13.50 -10.33 11.03
C PRO A 28 -14.52 -9.23 10.74
N ASP A 29 -14.08 -8.19 10.04
CA ASP A 29 -14.97 -7.16 9.54
C ASP A 29 -15.87 -7.79 8.46
N LYS A 30 -17.16 -7.91 8.78
CA LYS A 30 -18.18 -8.51 7.91
C LYS A 30 -18.79 -7.50 6.94
N SER A 31 -18.38 -6.23 7.00
CA SER A 31 -19.00 -5.19 6.20
C SER A 31 -18.75 -5.41 4.70
N PHE A 32 -19.85 -5.53 3.96
CA PHE A 32 -19.84 -5.67 2.50
C PHE A 32 -19.12 -4.49 1.82
N LEU A 33 -19.22 -3.30 2.43
CA LEU A 33 -18.57 -2.07 1.98
C LEU A 33 -17.04 -2.20 1.96
N THR A 34 -16.44 -2.64 3.07
CA THR A 34 -14.98 -2.79 3.18
C THR A 34 -14.46 -3.94 2.32
N ARG A 35 -15.26 -4.99 2.12
CA ARG A 35 -14.83 -6.17 1.36
C ARG A 35 -14.89 -6.01 -0.15
N PHE A 36 -15.87 -5.28 -0.68
CA PHE A 36 -16.13 -5.21 -2.13
C PHE A 36 -16.15 -3.79 -2.68
N LEU A 37 -16.81 -2.84 -2.01
CA LEU A 37 -16.96 -1.48 -2.54
C LEU A 37 -15.66 -0.70 -2.55
N ILE A 38 -14.83 -0.79 -1.50
CA ILE A 38 -13.53 -0.09 -1.47
C ILE A 38 -12.60 -0.58 -2.59
N PRO A 39 -12.34 -1.90 -2.77
CA PRO A 39 -11.49 -2.37 -3.87
C PRO A 39 -12.06 -2.04 -5.26
N SER A 40 -13.37 -2.19 -5.46
CA SER A 40 -14.00 -1.85 -6.74
C SER A 40 -13.89 -0.36 -7.04
N PHE A 41 -14.09 0.51 -6.04
CA PHE A 41 -13.91 1.95 -6.18
C PHE A 41 -12.46 2.32 -6.55
N HIS A 42 -11.46 1.65 -5.97
CA HIS A 42 -10.05 1.87 -6.32
C HIS A 42 -9.77 1.55 -7.79
N ILE A 43 -10.29 0.43 -8.28
CA ILE A 43 -10.11 0.01 -9.67
C ILE A 43 -10.78 1.02 -10.61
N VAL A 44 -12.02 1.42 -10.31
CA VAL A 44 -12.75 2.40 -11.12
C VAL A 44 -12.02 3.74 -11.16
N LEU A 45 -11.54 4.23 -10.02
CA LEU A 45 -10.80 5.49 -9.94
C LEU A 45 -9.47 5.42 -10.71
N THR A 46 -8.79 4.27 -10.66
CA THR A 46 -7.56 4.02 -11.43
C THR A 46 -7.84 4.06 -12.93
N LEU A 47 -8.89 3.39 -13.39
CA LEU A 47 -9.28 3.37 -14.81
C LEU A 47 -9.67 4.77 -15.29
N LEU A 48 -10.39 5.53 -14.47
CA LEU A 48 -10.76 6.91 -14.78
C LEU A 48 -9.53 7.83 -14.86
N ALA A 49 -8.59 7.70 -13.93
CA ALA A 49 -7.34 8.43 -13.97
C ALA A 49 -6.49 8.07 -15.20
N LEU A 50 -6.46 6.80 -15.61
CA LEU A 50 -5.79 6.38 -16.85
C LEU A 50 -6.43 6.96 -18.10
N TYR A 51 -7.77 7.07 -18.14
CA TYR A 51 -8.48 7.66 -19.26
C TYR A 51 -8.15 9.16 -19.42
N ILE A 52 -8.05 9.90 -18.31
CA ILE A 52 -7.65 11.31 -18.29
C ILE A 52 -6.15 11.48 -18.63
N LEU A 53 -5.33 10.47 -18.32
CA LEU A 53 -3.89 10.47 -18.57
C LEU A 53 -3.58 10.10 -20.03
N GLU A 54 -3.90 11.02 -20.94
CA GLU A 54 -3.65 10.88 -22.38
C GLU A 54 -2.15 10.68 -22.66
N LYS A 55 -1.33 11.59 -22.15
CA LYS A 55 0.14 11.51 -22.20
C LYS A 55 0.64 10.86 -20.93
N GLY A 56 1.79 10.17 -20.99
CA GLY A 56 2.40 9.55 -19.81
C GLY A 56 2.61 10.51 -18.63
N PHE A 57 3.10 9.98 -17.51
CA PHE A 57 3.34 10.81 -16.33
C PHE A 57 4.25 12.01 -16.65
N SER A 58 3.83 13.20 -16.24
CA SER A 58 4.64 14.40 -16.41
C SER A 58 5.85 14.38 -15.48
N GLU A 59 6.94 15.05 -15.87
CA GLU A 59 8.13 15.18 -15.02
C GLU A 59 7.78 15.74 -13.64
N LYS A 60 6.96 16.80 -13.60
CA LYS A 60 6.46 17.38 -12.33
C LYS A 60 5.74 16.37 -11.44
N PHE A 61 4.95 15.47 -12.03
CA PHE A 61 4.27 14.42 -11.28
C PHE A 61 5.27 13.39 -10.76
N ILE A 62 6.24 12.99 -11.58
CA ILE A 62 7.30 12.05 -11.19
C ILE A 62 8.12 12.63 -10.04
N ASP A 63 8.56 13.89 -10.13
CA ASP A 63 9.33 14.56 -9.08
C ASP A 63 8.53 14.67 -7.77
N PHE A 64 7.25 15.03 -7.87
CA PHE A 64 6.36 15.12 -6.72
C PHE A 64 6.17 13.77 -6.03
N ILE A 65 5.86 12.72 -6.79
CA ILE A 65 5.60 11.38 -6.24
C ILE A 65 6.88 10.77 -5.67
N THR A 66 8.01 10.88 -6.37
CA THR A 66 9.29 10.33 -5.90
C THR A 66 9.74 11.00 -4.61
N SER A 67 9.61 12.33 -4.51
CA SER A 67 9.91 13.09 -3.29
C SER A 67 8.96 12.71 -2.15
N SER A 68 7.65 12.68 -2.41
CA SER A 68 6.63 12.38 -1.40
C SER A 68 6.76 10.96 -0.86
N LEU A 69 6.97 9.97 -1.74
CA LEU A 69 7.17 8.57 -1.34
C LEU A 69 8.45 8.38 -0.54
N SER A 70 9.53 9.08 -0.91
CA SER A 70 10.80 8.99 -0.17
C SER A 70 10.66 9.52 1.26
N ILE A 71 9.99 10.66 1.44
CA ILE A 71 9.69 11.22 2.77
C ILE A 71 8.82 10.25 3.56
N LEU A 72 7.76 9.73 2.94
CA LEU A 72 6.81 8.81 3.58
C LEU A 72 7.48 7.50 4.01
N VAL A 73 8.39 6.94 3.19
CA VAL A 73 9.20 5.77 3.56
C VAL A 73 10.06 6.07 4.79
N GLY A 74 10.77 7.20 4.81
CA GLY A 74 11.57 7.61 5.96
C GLY A 74 10.73 7.73 7.23
N LEU A 75 9.61 8.43 7.16
CA LEU A 75 8.70 8.63 8.29
C LEU A 75 8.14 7.31 8.82
N PHE A 76 7.71 6.40 7.94
CA PHE A 76 7.17 5.11 8.36
C PHE A 76 8.24 4.18 8.94
N ILE A 77 9.48 4.21 8.45
CA ILE A 77 10.58 3.46 9.05
C ILE A 77 10.84 3.99 10.47
N THR A 78 10.96 5.30 10.65
CA THR A 78 11.15 5.91 11.98
C THR A 78 10.00 5.57 12.92
N ALA A 79 8.76 5.67 12.45
CA ALA A 79 7.58 5.38 13.25
C ALA A 79 7.44 3.87 13.59
N LEU A 80 7.91 2.98 12.72
CA LEU A 80 8.01 1.55 13.02
C LEU A 80 9.03 1.28 14.13
N ILE A 81 10.22 1.88 14.05
CA ILE A 81 11.27 1.71 15.06
C ILE A 81 10.76 2.17 16.43
N PHE A 82 10.20 3.38 16.53
CA PHE A 82 9.62 3.88 17.79
C PHE A 82 8.47 3.03 18.32
N SER A 83 7.64 2.50 17.42
CA SER A 83 6.58 1.57 17.77
C SER A 83 7.17 0.29 18.38
N PHE A 84 8.20 -0.30 17.75
CA PHE A 84 8.86 -1.49 18.28
C PHE A 84 9.46 -1.25 19.67
N ASP A 85 10.12 -0.12 19.90
CA ASP A 85 10.69 0.21 21.21
C ASP A 85 9.61 0.33 22.30
N LYS A 86 8.46 0.94 21.98
CA LYS A 86 7.39 1.20 22.94
C LYS A 86 6.53 -0.02 23.28
N PHE A 87 6.33 -0.93 22.32
CA PHE A 87 5.41 -2.07 22.50
C PHE A 87 6.05 -3.32 23.11
N TYR A 88 7.37 -3.36 23.27
CA TYR A 88 8.07 -4.47 23.93
C TYR A 88 8.27 -4.30 25.44
N GLU A 89 7.91 -3.14 26.01
CA GLU A 89 7.80 -2.98 27.46
C GLU A 89 6.54 -3.72 27.96
N GLN A 90 6.66 -5.03 28.20
CA GLN A 90 5.60 -5.81 28.84
C GLN A 90 5.26 -5.26 30.23
N SER A 91 3.97 -5.12 30.53
CA SER A 91 3.50 -4.76 31.87
C SER A 91 3.92 -5.86 32.86
N GLN A 92 4.86 -5.54 33.75
CA GLN A 92 5.37 -6.47 34.76
C GLN A 92 4.39 -6.64 35.95
N SER A 93 3.09 -6.73 35.69
CA SER A 93 2.14 -6.98 36.76
C SER A 93 2.24 -8.44 37.19
N LYS A 94 2.57 -8.69 38.47
CA LYS A 94 2.75 -10.05 39.02
C LYS A 94 1.45 -10.86 39.09
N ASN A 95 0.27 -10.22 39.02
CA ASN A 95 -1.06 -10.85 39.04
C ASN A 95 -2.09 -9.98 38.28
N PRO A 96 -2.08 -9.99 36.94
CA PRO A 96 -3.01 -9.18 36.17
C PRO A 96 -4.43 -9.73 36.28
N THR A 97 -5.38 -8.83 36.53
CA THR A 97 -6.82 -9.09 36.42
C THR A 97 -7.19 -9.49 35.00
N SER A 98 -8.35 -10.14 34.82
CA SER A 98 -8.84 -10.54 33.49
C SER A 98 -8.99 -9.36 32.52
N ARG A 99 -9.25 -8.14 33.04
CA ARG A 99 -9.32 -6.91 32.23
C ARG A 99 -7.95 -6.45 31.78
N GLU A 100 -6.95 -6.46 32.66
CA GLU A 100 -5.57 -6.09 32.30
C GLU A 100 -5.00 -7.05 31.25
N LYS A 101 -5.24 -8.37 31.41
CA LYS A 101 -4.87 -9.36 30.38
C LYS A 101 -5.52 -9.07 29.03
N LEU A 102 -6.80 -8.68 29.03
CA LEU A 102 -7.50 -8.32 27.79
C LEU A 102 -6.87 -7.08 27.14
N TRP A 103 -6.52 -6.07 27.94
CA TRP A 103 -5.89 -4.85 27.45
C TRP A 103 -4.50 -5.10 26.87
N ASP A 104 -3.68 -5.93 27.52
CA ASP A 104 -2.36 -6.32 27.00
C ASP A 104 -2.48 -7.03 25.64
N ILE A 105 -3.49 -7.90 25.48
CA ILE A 105 -3.77 -8.60 24.21
C ILE A 105 -4.21 -7.61 23.13
N GLN A 106 -5.09 -6.65 23.46
CA GLN A 106 -5.54 -5.62 22.53
C GLN A 106 -4.39 -4.71 22.09
N ASP A 107 -3.53 -4.31 23.02
CA ASP A 107 -2.35 -3.50 22.74
C ASP A 107 -1.38 -4.26 21.82
N PHE A 108 -1.10 -5.54 22.10
CA PHE A 108 -0.28 -6.39 21.23
C PHE A 108 -0.86 -6.57 19.81
N ASN A 109 -2.18 -6.83 19.71
CA ASN A 109 -2.84 -6.97 18.41
C ASN A 109 -2.77 -5.67 17.61
N TYR A 110 -2.95 -4.52 18.27
CA TYR A 110 -2.80 -3.21 17.65
C TYR A 110 -1.37 -3.00 17.12
N SER A 111 -0.35 -3.27 17.93
CA SER A 111 1.07 -3.17 17.50
C SER A 111 1.35 -4.05 16.29
N LYS A 112 0.79 -5.26 16.28
CA LYS A 112 0.90 -6.19 15.16
C LYS A 112 0.27 -5.60 13.89
N ILE A 113 -0.97 -5.11 13.96
CA ILE A 113 -1.66 -4.48 12.83
C ILE A 113 -0.84 -3.30 12.31
N TYR A 114 -0.44 -2.41 13.22
CA TYR A 114 0.38 -1.24 12.89
C TYR A 114 1.68 -1.64 12.18
N ALA A 115 2.42 -2.61 12.71
CA ALA A 115 3.70 -3.03 12.17
C ALA A 115 3.58 -3.62 10.76
N TYR A 116 2.63 -4.54 10.56
CA TYR A 116 2.47 -5.22 9.27
C TYR A 116 1.90 -4.29 8.19
N VAL A 117 0.92 -3.44 8.51
CA VAL A 117 0.32 -2.53 7.52
C VAL A 117 1.29 -1.40 7.15
N THR A 118 2.01 -0.85 8.12
CA THR A 118 3.05 0.16 7.86
C THR A 118 4.21 -0.45 7.06
N GLY A 119 4.67 -1.65 7.43
CA GLY A 119 5.69 -2.38 6.67
C GLY A 119 5.26 -2.69 5.24
N TYR A 120 3.99 -3.07 5.03
CA TYR A 120 3.43 -3.26 3.69
C TYR A 120 3.43 -1.96 2.88
N THR A 121 3.06 -0.84 3.51
CA THR A 121 3.05 0.48 2.87
C THR A 121 4.45 0.88 2.40
N ILE A 122 5.48 0.65 3.22
CA ILE A 122 6.89 0.87 2.83
C ILE A 122 7.28 0.04 1.61
N ILE A 123 6.93 -1.26 1.60
CA ILE A 123 7.23 -2.15 0.47
C ILE A 123 6.57 -1.65 -0.81
N ILE A 124 5.30 -1.24 -0.75
CA ILE A 124 4.61 -0.67 -1.91
C ILE A 124 5.27 0.62 -2.38
N SER A 125 5.63 1.54 -1.48
CA SER A 125 6.30 2.78 -1.83
C SER A 125 7.61 2.53 -2.58
N ILE A 126 8.44 1.61 -2.09
CA ILE A 126 9.69 1.20 -2.76
C ILE A 126 9.39 0.58 -4.14
N PHE A 127 8.35 -0.25 -4.23
CA PHE A 127 7.94 -0.85 -5.50
C PHE A 127 7.49 0.19 -6.53
N ILE A 128 6.74 1.22 -6.12
CA ILE A 128 6.35 2.33 -7.01
C ILE A 128 7.58 3.10 -7.48
N LEU A 129 8.54 3.40 -6.59
CA LEU A 129 9.78 4.08 -6.97
C LEU A 129 10.51 3.31 -8.08
N ILE A 130 10.61 1.97 -7.95
CA ILE A 130 11.20 1.10 -8.98
C ILE A 130 10.37 1.14 -10.28
N LEU A 131 9.04 1.12 -10.20
CA LEU A 131 8.15 1.20 -11.36
C LEU A 131 8.23 2.53 -12.11
N ILE A 132 8.67 3.60 -11.46
CA ILE A 132 8.80 4.94 -12.06
C ILE A 132 10.11 5.08 -12.84
N VAL A 133 11.19 4.39 -12.45
CA VAL A 133 12.53 4.47 -13.09
C VAL A 133 12.50 4.35 -14.63
N PRO A 134 11.72 3.44 -15.26
CA PRO A 134 11.66 3.38 -16.72
C PRO A 134 11.12 4.64 -17.39
N ASN A 135 10.35 5.47 -16.68
CA ASN A 135 9.85 6.75 -17.19
C ASN A 135 10.96 7.81 -17.21
N THR A 136 11.90 7.77 -16.27
CA THR A 136 12.99 8.75 -16.18
C THR A 136 14.16 8.44 -17.11
N LEU A 137 14.35 7.16 -17.46
CA LEU A 137 15.48 6.75 -18.30
C LEU A 137 15.27 7.05 -19.80
N GLU A 138 14.10 7.56 -20.21
CA GLU A 138 13.68 7.78 -21.61
C GLU A 138 13.79 6.56 -22.56
N LEU A 139 14.32 5.41 -22.08
CA LEU A 139 14.69 4.20 -22.81
C LEU A 139 13.55 3.58 -23.64
N TYR A 140 12.31 4.02 -23.40
CA TYR A 140 11.12 3.43 -24.02
C TYR A 140 10.13 4.44 -24.60
N ASN A 141 10.45 5.75 -24.64
CA ASN A 141 9.51 6.78 -25.12
C ASN A 141 8.12 6.61 -24.45
N MET A 142 8.12 6.61 -23.11
CA MET A 142 6.96 6.26 -22.27
C MET A 142 5.83 7.31 -22.31
N SER A 143 6.08 8.44 -22.98
CA SER A 143 5.12 9.53 -23.27
C SER A 143 4.10 9.18 -24.36
N PHE A 144 4.17 7.97 -24.93
CA PHE A 144 3.25 7.47 -25.94
C PHE A 144 1.78 7.58 -25.50
N ASN A 145 0.93 8.18 -26.36
CA ASN A 145 -0.49 8.31 -26.10
C ASN A 145 -1.22 7.02 -26.47
N LEU A 146 -1.85 6.40 -25.48
CA LEU A 146 -2.57 5.13 -25.68
C LEU A 146 -3.92 5.33 -26.38
N ASN A 147 -4.50 6.54 -26.30
CA ASN A 147 -5.81 6.84 -26.89
C ASN A 147 -5.75 6.96 -28.42
N ASP A 148 -4.56 7.17 -28.98
CA ASP A 148 -4.34 7.27 -30.43
C ASP A 148 -4.29 5.86 -31.10
N LEU A 149 -4.29 4.79 -30.30
CA LEU A 149 -4.26 3.43 -30.81
C LEU A 149 -5.65 2.92 -31.18
N GLN A 150 -5.76 2.34 -32.37
CA GLN A 150 -6.95 1.60 -32.80
C GLN A 150 -6.61 0.14 -33.03
N PHE A 151 -7.48 -0.75 -32.57
CA PHE A 151 -7.37 -2.18 -32.84
C PHE A 151 -7.75 -2.45 -34.30
N SER A 152 -6.76 -2.87 -35.10
CA SER A 152 -6.99 -3.40 -36.45
C SER A 152 -6.54 -4.86 -36.52
N PHE A 153 -7.46 -5.74 -36.88
CA PHE A 153 -7.19 -7.17 -37.09
C PHE A 153 -6.79 -7.50 -38.53
N LYS A 154 -6.79 -6.50 -39.43
CA LYS A 154 -6.64 -6.72 -40.88
C LYS A 154 -5.18 -6.86 -41.33
N ASP A 155 -4.22 -6.29 -40.60
CA ASP A 155 -2.79 -6.30 -40.96
C ASP A 155 -1.91 -6.58 -39.73
N ILE A 156 -1.77 -7.86 -39.38
CA ILE A 156 -0.87 -8.30 -38.29
C ILE A 156 0.55 -8.38 -38.84
N ASN A 157 1.35 -7.36 -38.58
CA ASN A 157 2.78 -7.35 -38.91
C ASN A 157 3.66 -7.40 -37.62
N LYS A 158 4.97 -7.61 -37.77
CA LYS A 158 5.92 -7.66 -36.63
C LYS A 158 5.99 -6.34 -35.85
N GLU A 159 5.81 -5.20 -36.52
CA GLU A 159 5.83 -3.87 -35.91
C GLU A 159 4.58 -3.63 -35.06
N SER A 160 3.41 -4.03 -35.53
CA SER A 160 2.12 -4.00 -34.83
C SER A 160 2.16 -4.85 -33.56
N ILE A 161 2.78 -6.04 -33.61
CA ILE A 161 2.99 -6.87 -32.40
C ILE A 161 3.90 -6.16 -31.40
N LYS A 162 5.02 -5.56 -31.86
CA LYS A 162 5.94 -4.80 -30.99
C LYS A 162 5.24 -3.60 -30.35
N LEU A 163 4.42 -2.88 -31.11
CA LEU A 163 3.65 -1.73 -30.66
C LEU A 163 2.55 -2.14 -29.67
N PHE A 164 1.85 -3.24 -29.92
CA PHE A 164 0.87 -3.80 -28.99
C PHE A 164 1.53 -4.21 -27.66
N LEU A 165 2.67 -4.90 -27.70
CA LEU A 165 3.39 -5.31 -26.49
C LEU A 165 3.88 -4.09 -25.70
N LYS A 166 4.38 -3.06 -26.40
CA LYS A 166 4.77 -1.79 -25.79
C LYS A 166 3.57 -1.10 -25.12
N ALA A 167 2.43 -1.02 -25.81
CA ALA A 167 1.21 -0.42 -25.28
C ALA A 167 0.69 -1.18 -24.05
N LEU A 168 0.72 -2.52 -24.07
CA LEU A 168 0.33 -3.36 -22.95
C LEU A 168 1.22 -3.14 -21.72
N LEU A 169 2.54 -3.07 -21.92
CA LEU A 169 3.50 -2.82 -20.85
C LEU A 169 3.30 -1.42 -20.26
N LEU A 170 3.13 -0.40 -21.11
CA LEU A 170 2.82 0.97 -20.70
C LEU A 170 1.54 1.07 -19.89
N PHE A 171 0.45 0.47 -20.40
CA PHE A 171 -0.84 0.44 -19.72
C PHE A 171 -0.70 -0.22 -18.34
N SER A 172 -0.05 -1.39 -18.29
CA SER A 172 0.15 -2.13 -17.04
C SER A 172 0.98 -1.33 -16.03
N GLN A 173 2.07 -0.70 -16.48
CA GLN A 173 2.92 0.13 -15.63
C GLN A 173 2.13 1.32 -15.06
N ARG A 174 1.41 2.07 -15.90
CA ARG A 174 0.63 3.23 -15.47
C ARG A 174 -0.48 2.83 -14.51
N PHE A 175 -1.18 1.73 -14.81
CA PHE A 175 -2.21 1.16 -13.95
C PHE A 175 -1.65 0.83 -12.56
N LEU A 176 -0.53 0.10 -12.51
CA LEU A 176 0.07 -0.30 -11.24
C LEU A 176 0.51 0.91 -10.41
N VAL A 177 1.15 1.91 -11.02
CA VAL A 177 1.57 3.13 -10.29
C VAL A 177 0.37 3.82 -9.66
N ILE A 178 -0.68 4.12 -10.43
CA ILE A 178 -1.86 4.82 -9.92
C ILE A 178 -2.59 3.99 -8.87
N TYR A 179 -2.80 2.70 -9.14
CA TYR A 179 -3.45 1.79 -8.21
C TYR A 179 -2.74 1.74 -6.85
N TYR A 180 -1.40 1.57 -6.88
CA TYR A 180 -0.62 1.48 -5.65
C TYR A 180 -0.48 2.82 -4.91
N LEU A 181 -0.51 3.95 -5.62
CA LEU A 181 -0.58 5.26 -4.96
C LEU A 181 -1.87 5.42 -4.14
N LEU A 182 -3.02 5.02 -4.70
CA LEU A 182 -4.29 5.01 -3.97
C LEU A 182 -4.25 4.06 -2.78
N GLU A 183 -3.68 2.87 -2.96
CA GLU A 183 -3.49 1.88 -1.89
C GLU A 183 -2.63 2.44 -0.74
N ILE A 184 -1.58 3.21 -1.02
CA ILE A 184 -0.77 3.88 0.02
C ILE A 184 -1.61 4.88 0.81
N VAL A 185 -2.42 5.69 0.14
CA VAL A 185 -3.28 6.68 0.80
C VAL A 185 -4.25 5.97 1.75
N VAL A 186 -4.92 4.90 1.30
CA VAL A 186 -5.85 4.15 2.14
C VAL A 186 -5.16 3.44 3.29
N ASN A 187 -4.01 2.80 3.05
CA ASN A 187 -3.25 2.17 4.12
C ASN A 187 -2.79 3.19 5.17
N THR A 188 -2.39 4.39 4.74
CA THR A 188 -2.01 5.48 5.65
C THR A 188 -3.20 5.94 6.49
N LEU A 189 -4.35 6.19 5.87
CA LEU A 189 -5.58 6.56 6.58
C LEU A 189 -6.02 5.46 7.56
N PHE A 190 -5.90 4.19 7.17
CA PHE A 190 -6.20 3.05 8.04
C PHE A 190 -5.28 3.02 9.26
N VAL A 191 -3.97 3.16 9.07
CA VAL A 191 -2.98 3.17 10.16
C VAL A 191 -3.23 4.32 11.13
N VAL A 192 -3.45 5.54 10.61
CA VAL A 192 -3.73 6.72 11.43
C VAL A 192 -5.05 6.57 12.20
N SER A 193 -6.10 6.09 11.54
CA SER A 193 -7.41 5.88 12.18
C SER A 193 -7.34 4.82 13.27
N SER A 194 -6.64 3.71 12.99
CA SER A 194 -6.39 2.65 13.98
C SER A 194 -5.63 3.20 15.19
N MET A 195 -4.63 4.04 14.97
CA MET A 195 -3.84 4.67 16.02
C MET A 195 -4.66 5.58 16.92
N ILE A 196 -5.48 6.45 16.33
CA ILE A 196 -6.36 7.35 17.08
C ILE A 196 -7.35 6.54 17.91
N ASN A 197 -7.95 5.49 17.35
CA ASN A 197 -8.87 4.62 18.08
C ASN A 197 -8.19 3.91 19.26
N HIS A 198 -6.97 3.40 19.05
CA HIS A 198 -6.18 2.79 20.12
C HIS A 198 -5.82 3.79 21.23
N MET A 199 -5.37 5.00 20.86
CA MET A 199 -5.06 6.06 21.82
C MET A 199 -6.29 6.47 22.62
N ARG A 200 -7.45 6.62 21.97
CA ARG A 200 -8.72 6.93 22.64
C ARG A 200 -9.09 5.85 23.65
N ALA A 201 -9.04 4.58 23.25
CA ALA A 201 -9.30 3.46 24.15
C ALA A 201 -8.35 3.45 25.35
N LYS A 202 -7.09 3.82 25.16
CA LYS A 202 -6.10 3.91 26.25
C LYS A 202 -6.36 5.07 27.21
N ILE A 203 -6.82 6.22 26.70
CA ILE A 203 -7.23 7.37 27.54
C ILE A 203 -8.44 7.00 28.39
N GLU A 204 -9.48 6.41 27.77
CA GLU A 204 -10.71 5.99 28.47
C GLU A 204 -10.46 4.92 29.55
N ARG A 205 -9.40 4.12 29.43
CA ARG A 205 -9.00 3.14 30.48
C ARG A 205 -8.32 3.79 31.68
N ASN A 206 -7.71 4.97 31.50
CA ASN A 206 -6.91 5.66 32.52
C ASN A 206 -7.67 6.81 33.21
N SER A 207 -8.85 7.17 32.70
CA SER A 207 -9.81 8.12 33.32
C SER A 207 -10.77 7.40 34.25
#